data_AF-A0A1G9R5M0-F1
#
_entry.id   AF-A0A1G9R5M0-F1
#
_cell.length_a   1.000
_cell.length_b   1.000
_cell.length_c   1.000
_cell.angle_alpha   90.00
_cell.angle_beta   90.00
_cell.angle_gamma   90.00
#
_symmetry.space_group_name_H-M   'P 1'
#
loop_
_entity.id
_entity.type
_entity.pdbx_description
1 polymer ?
#
loop_
_entity_poly.entity_id
_entity_poly.type
_entity_poly.pdbx_seq_one_letter_code
_entity_poly.pdbx_strand_id
1 'polypeptide(L)'
;MSIGKVTVWYMTEEERLAYVAKHPIVPTGEAVFSTETIDYKKVSERKKEALQRKGKLIDSVDKDTLHKLFMSGETIPEIATALNISISVLNKYIGDQRKIEPDKWPIRSKGRKRE
;
A
#
# COMPACT_ATOMS: atom_id res chain seq x y z
N MET A 1 -13.58 -21.28 -19.89
CA MET A 1 -13.74 -19.83 -20.13
C MET A 1 -14.69 -19.65 -21.30
N SER A 2 -15.93 -19.25 -21.07
CA SER A 2 -16.89 -18.93 -22.13
C SER A 2 -16.69 -17.47 -22.54
N ILE A 3 -15.99 -17.26 -23.66
CA ILE A 3 -15.81 -15.95 -24.28
C ILE A 3 -17.14 -15.62 -24.96
N GLY A 4 -17.88 -14.63 -24.44
CA GLY A 4 -19.13 -14.16 -25.05
C GLY A 4 -18.87 -13.65 -26.47
N LYS A 5 -19.72 -14.03 -27.44
CA LYS A 5 -19.63 -13.52 -28.81
C LYS A 5 -20.10 -12.06 -28.82
N VAL A 6 -19.20 -11.13 -29.14
CA VAL A 6 -19.53 -9.73 -29.38
C VAL A 6 -19.91 -9.57 -30.85
N THR A 7 -21.13 -9.10 -31.12
CA THR A 7 -21.58 -8.77 -32.48
C THR A 7 -21.43 -7.27 -32.71
N VAL A 8 -20.65 -6.89 -33.72
CA VAL A 8 -20.47 -5.50 -34.14
C VAL A 8 -21.50 -5.17 -35.22
N TRP A 9 -22.18 -4.03 -35.06
CA TRP A 9 -23.13 -3.52 -36.05
C TRP A 9 -22.52 -2.31 -36.76
N TYR A 10 -22.62 -2.29 -38.09
CA TYR A 10 -22.18 -1.18 -38.94
C TYR A 10 -23.42 -0.42 -39.41
N MET A 11 -23.41 0.90 -39.22
CA MET A 11 -24.47 1.81 -39.65
C MET A 11 -23.83 3.08 -40.21
N THR A 12 -24.51 3.76 -41.11
CA THR A 12 -24.09 5.08 -41.61
C THR A 12 -24.30 6.16 -40.54
N GLU A 13 -23.63 7.30 -40.68
CA GLU A 13 -23.73 8.38 -39.68
C GLU A 13 -25.15 8.96 -39.58
N GLU A 14 -25.87 9.01 -40.70
CA GLU A 14 -27.27 9.45 -40.75
C GLU A 14 -28.20 8.49 -39.99
N GLU A 15 -28.04 7.18 -40.20
CA GLU A 15 -28.79 6.16 -39.47
C GLU A 15 -28.46 6.16 -37.97
N ARG A 16 -27.19 6.41 -37.61
CA ARG A 16 -26.76 6.54 -36.21
C ARG A 16 -27.46 7.73 -35.55
N LEU A 17 -27.54 8.87 -36.21
CA LEU A 17 -28.19 10.07 -35.69
C LEU A 17 -29.70 9.87 -35.53
N ALA A 18 -30.36 9.27 -36.53
CA ALA A 18 -31.77 8.90 -36.45
C ALA A 18 -32.05 7.90 -35.30
N TYR A 19 -31.14 6.94 -35.09
CA TYR A 19 -31.23 5.98 -33.99
C TYR A 19 -31.08 6.64 -32.61
N VAL A 20 -30.08 7.52 -32.44
CA VAL A 20 -29.89 8.28 -31.20
C VAL A 20 -31.08 9.20 -30.90
N ALA A 21 -31.66 9.83 -31.94
CA ALA A 21 -32.87 10.63 -31.79
C ALA A 21 -34.09 9.80 -31.36
N LYS A 22 -34.21 8.58 -31.87
CA LYS A 22 -35.29 7.63 -31.49
C LYS A 22 -35.09 7.03 -30.10
N HIS A 23 -33.83 6.88 -29.67
CA HIS A 23 -33.44 6.28 -28.40
C HIS A 23 -32.57 7.25 -27.58
N PRO A 24 -33.13 8.37 -27.11
CA PRO A 24 -32.37 9.34 -26.33
C PRO A 24 -31.94 8.70 -25.00
N ILE A 25 -30.65 8.79 -24.68
CA ILE A 25 -30.11 8.35 -23.39
C ILE A 25 -30.43 9.44 -22.37
N VAL A 26 -31.64 9.39 -21.82
CA VAL A 26 -32.08 10.31 -20.77
C VAL A 26 -31.81 9.66 -19.41
N PRO A 27 -31.04 10.30 -18.51
CA PRO A 27 -30.90 9.81 -17.15
C PRO A 27 -32.28 9.76 -16.49
N THR A 28 -32.70 8.56 -16.10
CA THR A 28 -34.08 8.29 -15.64
C THR A 28 -34.28 8.57 -14.15
N GLY A 29 -33.32 9.24 -13.51
CA GLY A 29 -33.36 9.60 -12.11
C GLY A 29 -32.18 10.50 -11.73
N GLU A 30 -32.26 11.11 -10.55
CA GLU A 30 -31.12 11.81 -9.97
C GLU A 30 -30.04 10.80 -9.62
N ALA A 31 -28.84 10.94 -10.20
CA ALA A 31 -27.69 10.17 -9.77
C ALA A 31 -27.32 10.63 -8.35
N VAL A 32 -27.84 9.95 -7.33
CA VAL A 32 -27.49 10.20 -5.94
C VAL A 32 -26.08 9.64 -5.70
N PHE A 33 -25.06 10.40 -6.09
CA PHE A 33 -23.69 10.15 -5.62
C PHE A 33 -23.60 10.62 -4.16
N SER A 34 -24.05 9.78 -3.22
CA SER A 34 -24.06 10.13 -1.80
C SER A 34 -22.63 10.13 -1.25
N THR A 35 -22.04 11.30 -1.06
CA THR A 35 -20.81 11.49 -0.28
C THR A 35 -21.06 11.40 1.23
N GLU A 36 -22.32 11.42 1.66
CA GLU A 36 -22.76 11.48 3.06
C GLU A 36 -22.36 10.26 3.90
N THR A 37 -22.05 9.12 3.28
CA THR A 37 -21.68 7.89 3.98
C THR A 37 -20.17 7.70 4.15
N ILE A 38 -19.34 8.59 3.62
CA ILE A 38 -17.88 8.50 3.81
C ILE A 38 -17.55 9.09 5.18
N ASP A 39 -17.63 8.24 6.21
CA ASP A 39 -17.21 8.58 7.57
C ASP A 39 -15.68 8.65 7.61
N TYR A 40 -15.14 9.81 7.22
CA TYR A 40 -13.70 10.06 7.14
C TYR A 40 -12.97 9.78 8.47
N LYS A 41 -13.67 9.88 9.61
CA LYS A 41 -13.14 9.48 10.92
C LYS A 41 -12.87 7.98 10.99
N LYS A 42 -13.84 7.12 10.61
CA LYS A 42 -13.67 5.66 10.60
C LYS A 42 -12.53 5.19 9.69
N VAL A 43 -12.36 5.83 8.53
CA VAL A 43 -11.25 5.50 7.61
C VAL A 43 -9.89 5.83 8.27
N SER A 44 -9.81 6.95 8.98
CA SER A 44 -8.60 7.36 9.69
C SER A 44 -8.25 6.44 10.86
N GLU A 45 -9.26 5.97 11.60
CA GLU A 45 -9.11 5.08 12.75
C GLU A 45 -8.63 3.69 12.33
N ARG A 46 -9.24 3.10 11.27
CA ARG A 46 -8.76 1.84 10.68
C ARG A 46 -7.30 1.91 10.24
N LYS A 47 -6.88 3.07 9.71
CA LYS A 47 -5.48 3.31 9.31
C LYS A 47 -4.55 3.37 10.53
N LYS A 48 -4.99 3.97 11.64
CA LYS A 48 -4.24 4.00 12.91
C LYS A 48 -4.14 2.62 13.55
N GLU A 49 -5.22 1.84 13.58
CA GLU A 49 -5.22 0.46 14.09
C GLU A 49 -4.29 -0.45 13.28
N ALA A 50 -4.32 -0.35 11.94
CA ALA A 50 -3.40 -1.09 11.08
C ALA A 50 -1.93 -0.71 11.34
N LEU A 51 -1.66 0.57 11.64
CA LEU A 51 -0.32 1.01 12.06
C LEU A 51 0.08 0.45 13.43
N GLN A 52 -0.84 0.39 14.39
CA GLN A 52 -0.57 -0.13 15.74
C GLN A 52 -0.27 -1.64 15.72
N ARG A 53 -0.99 -2.44 14.91
CA ARG A 53 -0.69 -3.86 14.73
C ARG A 53 0.72 -4.10 14.18
N LYS A 54 1.18 -3.23 13.27
CA LYS A 54 2.56 -3.29 12.75
C LYS A 54 3.62 -2.89 13.77
N GLY A 55 3.30 -1.99 14.70
CA GLY A 55 4.19 -1.62 15.82
C GLY A 55 4.41 -2.77 16.80
N LYS A 56 3.35 -3.51 17.15
CA LYS A 56 3.43 -4.67 18.08
C LYS A 56 4.36 -5.79 17.61
N LEU A 57 4.56 -5.93 16.29
CA LEU A 57 5.41 -7.00 15.73
C LEU A 57 6.91 -6.81 16.08
N ILE A 58 7.34 -5.58 16.39
CA ILE A 58 8.71 -5.29 16.81
C ILE A 58 8.92 -5.63 18.28
N ASP A 59 7.93 -5.43 19.14
CA ASP A 59 8.10 -5.64 20.58
C ASP A 59 8.21 -7.13 20.94
N SER A 60 7.76 -8.03 20.06
CA SER A 60 8.01 -9.48 20.19
C SER A 60 9.39 -9.92 19.72
N VAL A 61 10.16 -9.02 19.10
CA VAL A 61 11.49 -9.33 18.58
C VAL A 61 12.51 -9.01 19.65
N ASP A 62 13.46 -9.93 19.83
CA ASP A 62 14.58 -9.72 20.71
C ASP A 62 15.46 -8.57 20.19
N LYS A 63 15.45 -7.46 20.94
CA LYS A 63 16.08 -6.19 20.55
C LYS A 63 17.60 -6.28 20.57
N ASP A 64 18.15 -7.19 21.38
CA ASP A 64 19.59 -7.39 21.52
C ASP A 64 20.17 -8.18 20.35
N THR A 65 19.49 -9.23 19.91
CA THR A 65 19.88 -9.95 18.68
C THR A 65 19.77 -9.04 17.46
N LEU A 66 18.72 -8.22 17.37
CA LEU A 66 18.60 -7.23 16.31
C LEU A 66 19.77 -6.23 16.29
N HIS A 67 20.17 -5.69 17.45
CA HIS A 67 21.29 -4.75 17.52
C HIS A 67 22.62 -5.43 17.17
N LYS A 68 22.84 -6.69 17.59
CA LYS A 68 24.03 -7.47 17.22
C LYS A 68 24.11 -7.71 15.71
N LEU A 69 23.03 -8.17 15.08
CA LEU A 69 22.96 -8.39 13.62
C LEU A 69 23.10 -7.08 12.85
N PHE A 70 22.61 -5.97 13.42
CA PHE A 70 22.92 -4.67 12.88
C PHE A 70 24.44 -4.48 12.97
N MET A 71 25.04 -4.42 14.15
CA MET A 71 26.48 -4.11 14.33
C MET A 71 27.43 -5.07 13.59
N SER A 72 27.04 -6.33 13.32
CA SER A 72 27.83 -7.29 12.53
C SER A 72 28.00 -6.89 11.06
N GLY A 73 27.26 -5.89 10.58
CA GLY A 73 27.36 -5.38 9.21
C GLY A 73 26.42 -6.08 8.22
N GLU A 74 25.52 -6.95 8.68
CA GLU A 74 24.51 -7.57 7.83
C GLU A 74 23.61 -6.52 7.16
N THR A 75 23.11 -6.87 5.98
CA THR A 75 22.23 -5.98 5.25
C THR A 75 20.84 -5.96 5.88
N ILE A 76 20.15 -4.82 5.85
CA ILE A 76 18.78 -4.68 6.39
C ILE A 76 17.81 -5.77 5.86
N PRO A 77 17.89 -6.19 4.57
CA PRO A 77 17.09 -7.31 4.07
C PRO A 77 17.41 -8.65 4.75
N GLU A 78 18.69 -8.97 4.96
CA GLU A 78 19.12 -10.22 5.61
C GLU A 78 18.65 -10.26 7.08
N ILE A 79 18.81 -9.16 7.80
CA ILE A 79 18.33 -9.00 9.19
C ILE A 79 16.80 -9.17 9.26
N ALA A 80 16.08 -8.58 8.29
CA ALA A 80 14.62 -8.71 8.22
C ALA A 80 14.19 -10.16 7.99
N THR A 81 14.90 -10.91 7.13
CA THR A 81 14.62 -12.34 6.92
C THR A 81 14.98 -13.19 8.14
N ALA A 82 16.10 -12.92 8.81
CA ALA A 82 16.53 -13.66 10.00
C ALA A 82 15.55 -13.54 11.16
N LEU A 83 14.95 -12.35 11.32
CA LEU A 83 14.00 -12.08 12.40
C LEU A 83 12.53 -12.29 11.99
N ASN A 84 12.28 -12.69 10.74
CA ASN A 84 10.95 -12.84 10.15
C ASN A 84 10.07 -11.58 10.30
N ILE A 85 10.66 -10.41 10.05
CA ILE A 85 9.99 -9.10 10.13
C ILE A 85 9.98 -8.47 8.75
N SER A 86 8.94 -7.70 8.42
CA SER A 86 8.97 -6.90 7.20
C SER A 86 10.07 -5.83 7.24
N ILE A 87 10.79 -5.65 6.12
CA ILE A 87 11.84 -4.63 5.95
C ILE A 87 11.35 -3.23 6.34
N SER A 88 10.10 -2.90 6.05
CA SER A 88 9.51 -1.59 6.38
C SER A 88 9.40 -1.37 7.89
N VAL A 89 9.01 -2.41 8.63
CA VAL A 89 8.88 -2.37 10.09
C VAL A 89 10.27 -2.24 10.72
N LEU A 90 11.24 -3.00 10.25
CA LEU A 90 12.64 -2.90 10.67
C LEU A 90 13.24 -1.51 10.42
N ASN A 91 13.07 -0.95 9.23
CA ASN A 91 13.55 0.39 8.90
C ASN A 91 12.91 1.48 9.77
N LYS A 92 11.60 1.36 10.04
CA LYS A 92 10.90 2.27 10.93
C LYS A 92 11.49 2.21 12.35
N TYR A 93 11.68 1.01 12.88
CA TYR A 93 12.27 0.82 14.21
C TYR A 93 13.66 1.45 14.31
N ILE A 94 14.56 1.12 13.38
CA ILE A 94 15.92 1.68 13.37
C ILE A 94 15.86 3.22 13.27
N GLY A 95 14.96 3.76 12.45
CA GLY A 95 14.74 5.19 12.33
C GLY A 95 14.25 5.85 13.62
N ASP A 96 13.37 5.18 14.36
CA ASP A 96 12.88 5.67 15.65
C ASP A 96 13.95 5.53 16.75
N GLN A 97 14.71 4.44 16.77
CA GLN A 97 15.86 4.25 17.68
C GLN A 97 16.96 5.30 17.45
N ARG A 98 17.22 5.70 16.21
CA ARG A 98 18.17 6.80 15.89
C ARG A 98 17.82 8.14 16.50
N LYS A 99 16.53 8.42 16.72
CA LYS A 99 16.09 9.67 17.36
C LYS A 99 16.36 9.66 18.86
N ILE A 100 16.42 8.48 19.47
CA ILE A 100 16.62 8.29 20.90
C ILE A 100 18.12 8.14 21.19
N GLU A 101 18.81 7.27 20.46
CA GLU A 101 20.23 6.95 20.63
C GLU A 101 20.94 6.94 19.26
N PRO A 102 21.39 8.11 18.77
CA PRO A 102 22.04 8.22 17.45
C PRO A 102 23.37 7.46 17.37
N ASP A 103 24.13 7.40 18.47
CA ASP A 103 25.45 6.74 18.53
C ASP A 103 25.35 5.21 18.43
N LYS A 104 24.27 4.63 18.96
CA LYS A 104 24.02 3.19 18.94
C LYS A 104 23.53 2.69 17.57
N TRP A 105 22.98 3.59 16.74
CA TRP A 105 22.35 3.27 15.46
C TRP A 105 22.87 4.14 14.30
N PRO A 106 24.17 4.08 13.94
CA PRO A 106 24.74 4.94 12.91
C PRO A 106 24.06 4.77 11.54
N ILE A 107 24.14 5.84 10.73
CA ILE A 107 23.69 5.81 9.33
C ILE A 107 24.65 4.92 8.55
N ARG A 108 24.18 3.74 8.14
CA ARG A 108 24.89 2.94 7.15
C ARG A 108 24.81 3.66 5.81
N SER A 109 25.96 3.96 5.21
CA SER A 109 25.98 4.23 3.78
C SER A 109 25.42 2.99 3.06
N LYS A 110 24.61 3.17 2.01
CA LYS A 110 24.12 2.05 1.20
C LYS A 110 25.33 1.42 0.50
N GLY A 111 25.99 0.49 1.18
CA GLY A 111 27.07 -0.28 0.62
C GLY A 111 26.51 -1.15 -0.50
N ARG A 112 26.81 -0.81 -1.75
CA ARG A 112 26.86 -1.84 -2.81
C ARG A 112 27.81 -2.91 -2.27
N LYS A 113 27.33 -4.14 -2.08
CA LYS A 113 28.23 -5.29 -2.03
C LYS A 113 29.05 -5.22 -3.33
N ARG A 114 30.34 -4.92 -3.23
CA ARG A 114 31.29 -5.25 -4.28
C ARG A 114 31.48 -6.75 -4.15
N GLU A 115 30.83 -7.50 -5.04
CA GLU A 115 31.20 -8.87 -5.34
C GLU A 115 32.62 -8.91 -5.94
#